data_AF-A0A7X1KP80-F1
#
_entry.id   AF-A0A7X1KP80-F1
#
_cell.length_a   1.000
_cell.length_b   1.000
_cell.length_c   1.000
_cell.angle_alpha   90.00
_cell.angle_beta   90.00
_cell.angle_gamma   90.00
#
_symmetry.space_group_name_H-M   'P 1'
#
loop_
_entity.id
_entity.type
_entity.pdbx_description
1 polymer ?
#
loop_
_entity_poly.entity_id
_entity_poly.type
_entity_poly.pdbx_seq_one_letter_code
_entity_poly.pdbx_strand_id
1 'polypeptide(L)'
;MIRAGTAHLHVPQVCRKRREQTGGNPVTINDEALQQQAELETAAENQEEVAASSWFEDDGAGEVETGTVDYDVTSSPNDFNVRTIVDFVASGAVKIPGFQRNYVWDIRRASRLIESLLIGLPIPQVFLYEESRNSFLVIDGQQRLMSIFYFMKGRFPRREKRPALRRIMDAEGGIPENIMADDSYFQKFNLSLPSKQGSANSKFHGKNALTLDDYKTTLEMRTIRNVVVKQTAPEEQRDSSVFEIFNRLNTGGVRWFRLLGQFGG
;
A
#
# COMPACT_ATOMS: atom_id res chain seq x y z
N MET A 1 21.31 -24.02 -50.35
CA MET A 1 21.93 -22.82 -50.97
C MET A 1 21.77 -21.65 -50.02
N ILE A 2 22.90 -21.01 -49.74
CA ILE A 2 23.19 -19.92 -48.79
C ILE A 2 23.19 -18.62 -49.66
N ARG A 3 22.74 -17.41 -49.31
CA ARG A 3 23.19 -16.48 -48.26
C ARG A 3 22.40 -15.14 -48.30
N ALA A 4 22.25 -14.54 -47.13
CA ALA A 4 22.37 -13.11 -46.75
C ALA A 4 21.60 -11.99 -47.47
N GLY A 5 20.71 -11.33 -46.72
CA GLY A 5 20.41 -9.90 -46.87
C GLY A 5 21.30 -9.05 -45.95
N THR A 6 21.66 -7.85 -46.39
CA THR A 6 22.39 -6.85 -45.60
C THR A 6 21.76 -5.47 -45.84
N ALA A 7 21.49 -4.77 -44.74
CA ALA A 7 20.87 -3.45 -44.67
C ALA A 7 21.86 -2.32 -44.97
N HIS A 8 21.38 -1.18 -45.47
CA HIS A 8 22.00 0.14 -45.30
C HIS A 8 20.92 1.21 -45.08
N LEU A 9 21.03 1.91 -43.93
CA LEU A 9 20.24 3.09 -43.56
C LEU A 9 20.65 4.30 -44.40
N HIS A 10 19.68 5.16 -44.73
CA HIS A 10 19.93 6.50 -45.26
C HIS A 10 19.04 7.52 -44.55
N VAL A 11 19.66 8.49 -43.88
CA VAL A 11 19.02 9.64 -43.22
C VAL A 11 19.38 10.90 -43.99
N PRO A 12 18.39 11.73 -44.36
CA PRO A 12 18.64 13.15 -44.65
C PRO A 12 17.60 14.05 -43.92
N GLN A 13 17.78 15.34 -43.67
CA GLN A 13 18.91 16.26 -43.57
C GLN A 13 18.34 17.49 -42.83
N VAL A 14 19.22 18.18 -42.10
CA VAL A 14 18.96 19.28 -41.17
C VAL A 14 18.55 20.57 -41.89
N CYS A 15 17.50 21.23 -41.40
CA CYS A 15 17.03 22.55 -41.84
C CYS A 15 17.89 23.67 -41.23
N ARG A 16 18.47 24.51 -42.10
CA ARG A 16 19.33 25.65 -41.79
C ARG A 16 18.54 26.80 -41.14
N LYS A 17 19.06 27.37 -40.04
CA LYS A 17 18.71 28.74 -39.59
C LYS A 17 19.94 29.65 -39.59
N ARG A 18 19.69 30.89 -39.98
CA ARG A 18 20.62 32.01 -40.25
C ARG A 18 21.54 32.36 -39.07
N ARG A 19 22.77 32.74 -39.43
CA ARG A 19 23.69 33.58 -38.65
C ARG A 19 23.25 35.05 -38.75
N GLU A 20 23.22 35.74 -37.63
CA GLU A 20 23.45 37.18 -37.54
C GLU A 20 24.83 37.41 -36.91
N GLN A 21 25.58 38.32 -37.50
CA GLN A 21 26.87 38.82 -37.00
C GLN A 21 26.62 40.18 -36.33
N THR A 22 27.15 40.39 -35.13
CA THR A 22 27.47 41.72 -34.61
C THR A 22 28.87 41.70 -34.00
N GLY A 23 29.62 42.75 -34.32
CA GLY A 23 31.07 42.86 -34.16
C GLY A 23 31.58 42.85 -32.73
N GLY A 24 32.89 42.58 -32.63
CA GLY A 24 33.62 42.50 -31.39
C GLY A 24 34.04 43.84 -30.80
N ASN A 25 34.39 43.77 -29.52
CA ASN A 25 35.37 44.62 -28.86
C ASN A 25 36.18 43.69 -27.93
N PRO A 26 37.53 43.69 -27.94
CA PRO A 26 38.30 42.77 -27.10
C PRO A 26 38.29 43.30 -25.66
N VAL A 27 37.66 42.55 -24.75
CA VAL A 27 37.78 42.81 -23.32
C VAL A 27 39.13 42.25 -22.86
N THR A 28 40.08 43.12 -22.59
CA THR A 28 41.27 42.79 -21.81
C THR A 28 40.80 42.35 -20.42
N ILE A 29 41.00 41.07 -20.10
CA ILE A 29 40.77 40.56 -18.75
C ILE A 29 41.89 41.14 -17.88
N ASN A 30 41.54 42.01 -16.94
CA ASN A 30 42.46 42.51 -15.94
C ASN A 30 42.87 41.34 -15.03
N ASP A 31 44.18 41.16 -14.82
CA ASP A 31 44.78 40.09 -14.00
C ASP A 31 44.25 40.06 -12.54
N GLU A 32 43.62 41.14 -12.06
CA GLU A 32 42.99 41.23 -10.74
C GLU A 32 41.75 40.34 -10.60
N ALA A 33 40.99 40.08 -11.67
CA ALA A 33 39.78 39.26 -11.61
C ALA A 33 40.09 37.75 -11.51
N LEU A 34 41.22 37.33 -12.09
CA LEU A 34 41.74 35.96 -11.97
C LEU A 34 42.33 35.71 -10.58
N GLN A 35 42.96 36.72 -9.97
CA GLN A 35 43.48 36.62 -8.60
C GLN A 35 42.36 36.51 -7.55
N GLN A 36 41.25 37.24 -7.73
CA GLN A 36 40.09 37.12 -6.82
C GLN A 36 39.33 35.79 -6.96
N GLN A 37 39.30 35.17 -8.14
CA GLN A 37 38.76 33.82 -8.29
C GLN A 37 39.66 32.75 -7.65
N ALA A 38 40.99 32.90 -7.73
CA ALA A 38 41.93 31.99 -7.08
C ALA A 38 41.88 32.07 -5.54
N GLU A 39 41.71 33.27 -4.97
CA GLU A 39 41.57 33.46 -3.52
C GLU A 39 40.25 32.90 -2.96
N LEU A 40 39.17 32.90 -3.75
CA LEU A 40 37.88 32.32 -3.38
C LEU A 40 37.88 30.78 -3.47
N GLU A 41 38.58 30.18 -4.44
CA GLU A 41 38.74 28.71 -4.54
C GLU A 41 39.63 28.16 -3.41
N THR A 42 40.70 28.87 -3.05
CA THR A 42 41.60 28.47 -1.94
C THR A 42 40.89 28.56 -0.57
N ALA A 43 39.89 29.43 -0.42
CA ALA A 43 39.06 29.52 0.79
C ALA A 43 38.02 28.39 0.91
N ALA A 44 37.57 27.82 -0.23
CA ALA A 44 36.65 26.69 -0.26
C ALA A 44 37.36 25.36 0.02
N GLU A 45 38.57 25.15 -0.52
CA GLU A 45 39.38 23.95 -0.24
C GLU A 45 39.83 23.89 1.22
N ASN A 46 40.20 25.03 1.82
CA ASN A 46 40.53 25.09 3.24
C ASN A 46 39.33 24.82 4.16
N GLN A 47 38.09 25.00 3.70
CA GLN A 47 36.89 24.65 4.49
C GLN A 47 36.54 23.15 4.41
N GLU A 48 36.87 22.48 3.31
CA GLU A 48 36.72 21.02 3.19
C GLU A 48 37.80 20.26 3.99
N GLU A 49 39.01 20.81 4.11
CA GLU A 49 40.10 20.15 4.82
C GLU A 49 39.90 20.14 6.36
N VAL A 50 39.31 21.21 6.94
CA VAL A 50 38.94 21.22 8.38
C VAL A 50 37.73 20.33 8.68
N ALA A 51 36.86 20.10 7.70
CA ALA A 51 35.70 19.21 7.86
C ALA A 51 36.10 17.73 7.82
N ALA A 52 37.19 17.38 7.14
CA ALA A 52 37.69 16.01 7.05
C ALA A 52 38.59 15.60 8.23
N SER A 53 39.29 16.55 8.87
CA SER A 53 40.23 16.23 9.96
C SER A 53 39.58 16.06 11.36
N SER A 54 38.28 16.31 11.50
CA SER A 54 37.55 16.14 12.77
C SER A 54 36.93 14.74 12.96
N TRP A 55 37.19 13.79 12.04
CA TRP A 55 36.52 12.49 12.01
C TRP A 55 37.35 11.30 12.51
N PHE A 56 38.56 11.53 13.01
CA PHE A 56 39.38 10.47 13.58
C PHE A 56 40.02 10.94 14.89
N GLU A 57 39.23 10.90 15.97
CA GLU A 57 39.69 10.67 17.34
C GLU A 57 38.48 10.56 18.26
N ASP A 58 37.86 9.37 18.29
CA ASP A 58 37.30 8.80 19.53
C ASP A 58 37.04 7.29 19.31
N ASP A 59 38.00 6.46 19.72
CA ASP A 59 37.85 5.02 19.86
C ASP A 59 37.01 4.66 21.11
N GLY A 60 35.91 5.37 21.31
CA GLY A 60 34.85 4.99 22.22
C GLY A 60 33.97 3.98 21.49
N ALA A 61 33.86 2.77 22.02
CA ALA A 61 32.84 1.80 21.62
C ALA A 61 31.43 2.39 21.89
N GLY A 62 30.98 3.29 21.03
CA GLY A 62 29.61 3.72 20.94
C GLY A 62 28.83 2.59 20.29
N GLU A 63 28.21 1.75 21.10
CA GLU A 63 27.03 1.02 20.65
C GLU A 63 26.13 2.02 19.93
N VAL A 64 25.82 1.79 18.65
CA VAL A 64 24.67 2.46 18.05
C VAL A 64 23.49 1.97 18.86
N GLU A 65 23.08 2.74 19.88
CA GLU A 65 21.86 2.47 20.63
C GLU A 65 20.74 2.48 19.59
N THR A 66 20.31 1.29 19.16
CA THR A 66 19.00 1.11 18.57
C THR A 66 18.01 1.39 19.70
N GLY A 67 17.78 2.68 19.98
CA GLY A 67 16.85 3.12 21.00
C GLY A 67 15.52 2.41 20.77
N THR A 68 15.10 1.63 21.74
CA THR A 68 13.81 0.97 21.66
C THR A 68 12.77 2.07 21.86
N VAL A 69 12.03 2.41 20.80
CA VAL A 69 10.97 3.42 20.92
C VAL A 69 9.86 2.81 21.74
N ASP A 70 9.63 3.35 22.93
CA ASP A 70 8.51 2.97 23.77
C ASP A 70 7.22 3.61 23.22
N TYR A 71 6.18 2.78 23.06
CA TYR A 71 4.89 3.20 22.57
C TYR A 71 3.84 3.09 23.67
N ASP A 72 3.06 4.14 23.87
CA ASP A 72 1.81 4.05 24.62
C ASP A 72 0.66 3.92 23.63
N VAL A 73 0.05 2.74 23.60
CA VAL A 73 -1.06 2.41 22.70
C VAL A 73 -2.26 1.91 23.48
N THR A 74 -3.43 2.44 23.13
CA THR A 74 -4.71 1.97 23.64
C THR A 74 -5.39 1.12 22.57
N SER A 75 -6.08 0.07 22.99
CA SER A 75 -6.90 -0.76 22.11
C SER A 75 -8.32 -0.85 22.63
N SER A 76 -9.31 -0.57 21.80
CA SER A 76 -10.72 -0.65 22.16
C SER A 76 -11.50 -1.48 21.14
N PRO A 77 -12.46 -2.32 21.58
CA PRO A 77 -13.35 -3.01 20.66
C PRO A 77 -14.36 -2.02 20.06
N ASN A 78 -14.58 -2.10 18.75
CA ASN A 78 -15.59 -1.33 18.05
C ASN A 78 -16.25 -2.18 16.95
N ASP A 79 -17.52 -2.49 17.11
CA ASP A 79 -18.23 -3.40 16.22
C ASP A 79 -18.98 -2.61 15.15
N PHE A 80 -18.42 -2.56 13.94
CA PHE A 80 -19.07 -1.93 12.79
C PHE A 80 -19.91 -2.95 12.05
N ASN A 81 -21.09 -2.53 11.57
CA ASN A 81 -21.84 -3.33 10.63
C ASN A 81 -21.20 -3.28 9.22
N VAL A 82 -21.57 -4.25 8.38
CA VAL A 82 -21.05 -4.35 7.00
C VAL A 82 -21.29 -3.08 6.21
N ARG A 83 -22.47 -2.46 6.35
CA ARG A 83 -22.79 -1.20 5.65
C ARG A 83 -21.81 -0.09 6.02
N THR A 84 -21.58 0.15 7.30
CA THR A 84 -20.62 1.16 7.80
C THR A 84 -19.21 0.89 7.28
N ILE A 85 -18.77 -0.37 7.26
CA ILE A 85 -17.47 -0.75 6.69
C ILE A 85 -17.38 -0.39 5.21
N VAL A 86 -18.42 -0.69 4.43
CA VAL A 86 -18.47 -0.34 3.01
C VAL A 86 -18.42 1.16 2.80
N ASP A 87 -19.17 1.91 3.61
CA ASP A 87 -19.21 3.37 3.55
C ASP A 87 -17.84 3.99 3.89
N PHE A 88 -17.14 3.46 4.90
CA PHE A 88 -15.78 3.92 5.23
C PHE A 88 -14.75 3.64 4.15
N VAL A 89 -14.84 2.49 3.47
CA VAL A 89 -13.95 2.19 2.33
C VAL A 89 -14.32 3.07 1.13
N ALA A 90 -15.61 3.33 0.90
CA ALA A 90 -16.07 4.16 -0.21
C ALA A 90 -15.71 5.64 -0.02
N SER A 91 -15.73 6.15 1.21
CA SER A 91 -15.41 7.55 1.52
C SER A 91 -13.90 7.83 1.67
N GLY A 92 -13.07 6.78 1.68
CA GLY A 92 -11.63 6.90 1.95
C GLY A 92 -11.28 7.10 3.43
N ALA A 93 -12.26 6.95 4.33
CA ALA A 93 -12.03 6.94 5.78
C ALA A 93 -11.16 5.76 6.22
N VAL A 94 -11.16 4.65 5.49
CA VAL A 94 -10.26 3.51 5.72
C VAL A 94 -9.21 3.46 4.62
N LYS A 95 -7.94 3.63 5.00
CA LYS A 95 -6.79 3.53 4.10
C LYS A 95 -6.02 2.25 4.36
N ILE A 96 -5.45 1.70 3.29
CA ILE A 96 -4.55 0.55 3.40
C ILE A 96 -3.11 1.09 3.35
N PRO A 97 -2.26 0.84 4.37
CA PRO A 97 -0.88 1.34 4.38
C PRO A 97 0.01 0.77 3.28
N GLY A 98 0.99 1.54 2.80
CA GLY A 98 1.86 1.19 1.67
C GLY A 98 2.65 -0.11 1.83
N PHE A 99 3.01 -0.49 3.07
CA PHE A 99 3.70 -1.74 3.37
C PHE A 99 2.82 -2.99 3.24
N GLN A 100 1.50 -2.84 3.12
CA GLN A 100 0.61 -3.98 2.87
C GLN A 100 0.66 -4.41 1.41
N ARG A 101 0.57 -5.73 1.19
CA ARG A 101 0.48 -6.30 -0.15
C ARG A 101 -0.83 -5.94 -0.85
N ASN A 102 -0.82 -6.05 -2.17
CA ASN A 102 -2.04 -5.96 -2.98
C ASN A 102 -3.09 -7.00 -2.56
N TYR A 103 -4.34 -6.79 -2.96
CA TYR A 103 -5.38 -7.79 -2.78
C TYR A 103 -5.01 -9.11 -3.49
N VAL A 104 -5.01 -10.23 -2.78
CA VAL A 104 -4.57 -11.53 -3.32
C VAL A 104 -5.65 -12.61 -3.28
N TRP A 105 -6.72 -12.44 -2.50
CA TRP A 105 -7.78 -13.45 -2.44
C TRP A 105 -8.42 -13.70 -3.80
N ASP A 106 -8.76 -14.97 -4.06
CA ASP A 106 -9.54 -15.35 -5.22
C ASP A 106 -11.05 -15.24 -4.90
N ILE A 107 -11.87 -15.34 -5.95
CA ILE A 107 -13.32 -15.19 -5.79
C ILE A 107 -13.90 -16.28 -4.87
N ARG A 108 -13.33 -17.48 -4.85
CA ARG A 108 -13.78 -18.60 -4.00
C ARG A 108 -13.55 -18.31 -2.52
N ARG A 109 -12.35 -17.86 -2.15
CA ARG A 109 -12.01 -17.49 -0.75
C ARG A 109 -12.83 -16.29 -0.28
N ALA A 110 -12.99 -15.28 -1.14
CA ALA A 110 -13.88 -14.16 -0.86
C ALA A 110 -15.33 -14.61 -0.68
N SER A 111 -15.82 -15.53 -1.52
CA SER A 111 -17.18 -16.08 -1.42
C SER A 111 -17.43 -16.81 -0.10
N ARG A 112 -16.47 -17.59 0.40
CA ARG A 112 -16.58 -18.28 1.71
C ARG A 112 -16.71 -17.31 2.88
N LEU A 113 -16.04 -16.16 2.82
CA LEU A 113 -16.19 -15.10 3.81
C LEU A 113 -17.62 -14.53 3.80
N ILE A 114 -18.13 -14.19 2.62
CA ILE A 114 -19.49 -13.67 2.47
C ILE A 114 -20.53 -14.70 2.92
N GLU A 115 -20.35 -15.97 2.56
CA GLU A 115 -21.21 -17.06 3.03
C GLU A 115 -21.20 -17.14 4.56
N SER A 116 -20.03 -17.09 5.18
CA SER A 116 -19.89 -17.12 6.65
C SER A 116 -20.67 -16.00 7.32
N LEU A 117 -20.64 -14.78 6.76
CA LEU A 117 -21.45 -13.65 7.25
C LEU A 117 -22.94 -13.89 7.06
N LEU A 118 -23.36 -14.43 5.91
CA LEU A 118 -24.77 -14.71 5.59
C LEU A 118 -25.39 -15.79 6.48
N ILE A 119 -24.62 -16.83 6.85
CA ILE A 119 -25.07 -17.89 7.76
C ILE A 119 -24.78 -17.58 9.24
N GLY A 120 -24.17 -16.42 9.50
CA GLY A 120 -23.92 -15.94 10.85
C GLY A 120 -22.79 -16.64 11.62
N LEU A 121 -21.82 -17.23 10.91
CA LEU A 121 -20.58 -17.69 11.53
C LEU A 121 -19.70 -16.50 11.93
N PRO A 122 -18.98 -16.59 13.07
CA PRO A 122 -18.01 -15.57 13.43
C PRO A 122 -16.86 -15.56 12.42
N ILE A 123 -16.45 -14.37 12.02
CA ILE A 123 -15.23 -14.17 11.25
C ILE A 123 -14.14 -13.64 12.19
N PRO A 124 -12.84 -13.81 11.88
CA PRO A 124 -11.79 -13.20 12.68
C PRO A 124 -12.00 -11.68 12.81
N GLN A 125 -11.43 -11.08 13.84
CA GLN A 125 -11.52 -9.63 14.06
C GLN A 125 -10.63 -8.86 13.08
N VAL A 126 -11.00 -7.62 12.77
CA VAL A 126 -10.21 -6.68 11.97
C VAL A 126 -9.46 -5.75 12.91
N PHE A 127 -8.20 -5.45 12.61
CA PHE A 127 -7.44 -4.48 13.38
C PHE A 127 -7.31 -3.18 12.58
N LEU A 128 -7.76 -2.10 13.19
CA LEU A 128 -7.70 -0.76 12.63
C LEU A 128 -6.83 0.10 13.54
N TYR A 129 -6.12 1.05 12.94
CA TYR A 129 -5.41 2.09 13.63
C TYR A 129 -6.13 3.41 13.41
N GLU A 130 -6.44 4.17 14.45
CA GLU A 130 -7.08 5.49 14.33
C GLU A 130 -6.01 6.59 14.25
N GLU A 131 -5.80 7.16 13.05
CA GLU A 131 -4.91 8.32 12.85
C GLU A 131 -5.55 9.60 13.42
N SER A 132 -6.86 9.74 13.17
CA SER A 132 -7.68 10.85 13.61
C SER A 132 -9.16 10.45 13.61
N ARG A 133 -10.05 11.35 14.07
CA ARG A 133 -11.49 11.09 14.12
C ARG A 133 -12.00 10.64 12.74
N ASN A 134 -12.50 9.41 12.67
CA ASN A 134 -13.00 8.78 11.45
C ASN A 134 -11.96 8.59 10.32
N SER A 135 -10.66 8.57 10.64
CA SER A 135 -9.58 8.16 9.72
C SER A 135 -8.86 6.95 10.27
N PHE A 136 -8.92 5.83 9.54
CA PHE A 136 -8.40 4.55 9.96
C PHE A 136 -7.38 3.99 8.99
N LEU A 137 -6.28 3.44 9.51
CA LEU A 137 -5.39 2.56 8.75
C LEU A 137 -5.71 1.11 9.06
N VAL A 138 -5.78 0.27 8.02
CA VAL A 138 -5.90 -1.17 8.24
C VAL A 138 -4.56 -1.71 8.73
N ILE A 139 -4.56 -2.41 9.87
CA ILE A 139 -3.39 -3.18 10.35
C ILE A 139 -3.53 -4.63 9.90
N ASP A 140 -4.65 -5.28 10.21
CA ASP A 140 -4.97 -6.64 9.74
C ASP A 140 -6.43 -6.73 9.28
N GLY A 141 -6.69 -7.63 8.33
CA GLY A 141 -8.03 -7.85 7.79
C GLY A 141 -8.31 -7.18 6.46
N GLN A 142 -7.31 -6.57 5.81
CA GLN A 142 -7.41 -5.94 4.48
C GLN A 142 -8.16 -6.81 3.48
N GLN A 143 -7.79 -8.09 3.37
CA GLN A 143 -8.41 -9.00 2.40
C GLN A 143 -9.89 -9.27 2.72
N ARG A 144 -10.28 -9.21 4.01
CA ARG A 144 -11.67 -9.39 4.45
C ARG A 144 -12.50 -8.15 4.14
N LEU A 145 -12.03 -6.98 4.59
CA LEU A 145 -12.69 -5.69 4.32
C LEU A 145 -12.91 -5.46 2.83
N MET A 146 -11.86 -5.65 2.02
CA MET A 146 -11.98 -5.46 0.57
C MET A 146 -12.90 -6.48 -0.09
N SER A 147 -12.92 -7.75 0.37
CA SER A 147 -13.85 -8.75 -0.16
C SER A 147 -15.31 -8.36 0.09
N ILE A 148 -15.61 -7.82 1.26
CA ILE A 148 -16.94 -7.32 1.62
C ILE A 148 -17.30 -6.12 0.75
N PHE A 149 -16.40 -5.14 0.63
CA PHE A 149 -16.59 -3.97 -0.22
C PHE A 149 -16.89 -4.35 -1.68
N TYR A 150 -16.06 -5.21 -2.27
CA TYR A 150 -16.24 -5.69 -3.64
C TYR A 150 -17.55 -6.44 -3.84
N PHE A 151 -17.94 -7.27 -2.87
CA PHE A 151 -19.20 -8.00 -2.94
C PHE A 151 -20.39 -7.06 -2.91
N MET A 152 -20.40 -6.11 -1.97
CA MET A 152 -21.48 -5.14 -1.81
C MET A 152 -21.63 -4.20 -3.01
N LYS A 153 -20.53 -3.90 -3.71
CA LYS A 153 -20.54 -3.18 -4.98
C LYS A 153 -20.82 -4.07 -6.20
N GLY A 154 -20.91 -5.40 -6.03
CA GLY A 154 -21.20 -6.38 -7.08
C GLY A 154 -20.06 -6.61 -8.08
N ARG A 155 -18.84 -6.12 -7.78
CA ARG A 155 -17.70 -6.08 -8.70
C ARG A 155 -16.47 -6.69 -8.05
N PHE A 156 -15.91 -7.73 -8.65
CA PHE A 156 -14.70 -8.40 -8.18
C PHE A 156 -13.50 -8.02 -9.03
N PRO A 157 -12.36 -7.60 -8.46
CA PRO A 157 -11.23 -7.12 -9.24
C PRO A 157 -10.53 -8.25 -9.98
N ARG A 158 -10.24 -8.02 -11.26
CA ARG A 158 -9.40 -8.90 -12.07
C ARG A 158 -7.99 -8.91 -11.49
N ARG A 159 -7.38 -10.09 -11.39
CA ARG A 159 -6.07 -10.29 -10.74
C ARG A 159 -5.00 -9.34 -11.27
N GLU A 160 -5.04 -9.07 -12.57
CA GLU A 160 -3.93 -8.40 -13.27
C GLU A 160 -4.03 -6.88 -13.11
N LYS A 161 -5.20 -6.40 -12.69
CA LYS A 161 -5.52 -4.98 -12.47
C LYS A 161 -5.39 -4.57 -11.00
N ARG A 162 -5.21 -5.53 -10.08
CA ARG A 162 -5.11 -5.25 -8.64
C ARG A 162 -3.98 -4.28 -8.25
N PRO A 163 -2.77 -4.33 -8.86
CA PRO A 163 -1.75 -3.32 -8.59
C PRO A 163 -2.14 -1.93 -9.09
N ALA A 164 -2.87 -1.84 -10.21
CA ALA A 164 -3.35 -0.56 -10.72
C ALA A 164 -4.45 0.02 -9.82
N LEU A 165 -5.41 -0.82 -9.38
CA LEU A 165 -6.44 -0.43 -8.42
C LEU A 165 -5.86 0.07 -7.10
N ARG A 166 -4.77 -0.55 -6.63
CA ARG A 166 -4.04 -0.09 -5.45
C ARG A 166 -3.54 1.35 -5.62
N ARG A 167 -2.86 1.64 -6.73
CA ARG A 167 -2.36 2.99 -7.01
C ARG A 167 -3.47 4.03 -7.12
N ILE A 168 -4.59 3.67 -7.76
CA ILE A 168 -5.76 4.56 -7.88
C ILE A 168 -6.32 4.88 -6.49
N MET A 169 -6.50 3.86 -5.66
CA MET A 169 -7.01 4.04 -4.30
C MET A 169 -6.06 4.88 -3.42
N ASP A 170 -4.75 4.75 -3.61
CA ASP A 170 -3.76 5.56 -2.89
C ASP A 170 -3.77 7.03 -3.36
N ALA A 171 -4.01 7.28 -4.65
CA ALA A 171 -4.04 8.62 -5.22
C ALA A 171 -5.36 9.37 -4.96
N GLU A 172 -6.49 8.66 -5.00
CA GLU A 172 -7.82 9.26 -4.96
C GLU A 172 -8.57 9.00 -3.63
N GLY A 173 -7.94 8.26 -2.69
CA GLY A 173 -8.56 7.87 -1.43
C GLY A 173 -9.65 6.80 -1.57
N GLY A 174 -9.92 6.31 -2.76
CA GLY A 174 -10.99 5.34 -3.04
C GLY A 174 -10.95 4.84 -4.47
N ILE A 175 -11.91 4.00 -4.85
CA ILE A 175 -12.08 3.57 -6.24
C ILE A 175 -13.19 4.40 -6.88
N PRO A 176 -12.87 5.25 -7.88
CA PRO A 176 -13.86 6.06 -8.57
C PRO A 176 -14.97 5.23 -9.21
N GLU A 177 -16.18 5.79 -9.29
CA GLU A 177 -17.35 5.08 -9.82
C GLU A 177 -17.17 4.65 -11.29
N ASN A 178 -16.52 5.47 -12.11
CA ASN A 178 -16.20 5.13 -13.50
C ASN A 178 -15.26 3.92 -13.61
N ILE A 179 -14.24 3.83 -12.75
CA ILE A 179 -13.33 2.67 -12.70
C ILE A 179 -14.07 1.44 -12.16
N MET A 180 -14.94 1.63 -11.17
CA MET A 180 -15.74 0.56 -10.60
C MET A 180 -16.73 -0.05 -11.60
N ALA A 181 -17.20 0.76 -12.56
CA ALA A 181 -18.08 0.32 -13.64
C ALA A 181 -17.35 -0.39 -14.79
N ASP A 182 -16.01 -0.25 -14.90
CA ASP A 182 -15.22 -0.76 -16.01
C ASP A 182 -14.95 -2.28 -15.89
N ASP A 183 -15.47 -3.04 -16.85
CA ASP A 183 -15.30 -4.49 -16.98
C ASP A 183 -13.85 -4.92 -17.33
N SER A 184 -13.01 -3.97 -17.75
CA SER A 184 -11.57 -4.17 -17.94
C SER A 184 -10.84 -4.31 -16.60
N TYR A 185 -11.36 -3.69 -15.53
CA TYR A 185 -10.84 -3.79 -14.16
C TYR A 185 -11.57 -4.85 -13.33
N PHE A 186 -12.88 -4.98 -13.53
CA PHE A 186 -13.73 -5.82 -12.70
C PHE A 186 -14.47 -6.90 -13.49
N GLN A 187 -14.83 -7.97 -12.81
CA GLN A 187 -15.82 -8.93 -13.26
C GLN A 187 -17.01 -8.93 -12.29
N LYS A 188 -18.15 -9.50 -12.69
CA LYS A 188 -19.30 -9.65 -11.77
C LYS A 188 -18.91 -10.51 -10.57
N PHE A 189 -19.27 -10.06 -9.37
CA PHE A 189 -19.02 -10.82 -8.15
C PHE A 189 -20.23 -11.72 -7.82
N ASN A 190 -20.27 -12.90 -8.42
CA ASN A 190 -21.18 -13.97 -8.03
C ASN A 190 -20.47 -14.92 -7.06
N LEU A 191 -21.17 -15.38 -6.03
CA LEU A 191 -20.61 -16.29 -5.03
C LEU A 191 -20.25 -17.64 -5.66
N SER A 192 -18.97 -18.00 -5.58
CA SER A 192 -18.44 -19.28 -6.05
C SER A 192 -18.11 -20.16 -4.85
N LEU A 193 -19.11 -20.91 -4.39
CA LEU A 193 -19.03 -21.77 -3.22
C LEU A 193 -18.83 -23.23 -3.64
N PRO A 194 -17.87 -23.97 -3.06
CA PRO A 194 -17.67 -25.37 -3.39
C PRO A 194 -18.86 -26.24 -2.94
N SER A 195 -19.25 -27.22 -3.74
CA SER A 195 -20.04 -28.35 -3.25
C SER A 195 -19.23 -29.11 -2.20
N LYS A 196 -19.82 -29.40 -1.04
CA LYS A 196 -19.29 -30.48 -0.20
C LYS A 196 -19.62 -31.80 -0.90
N GLN A 197 -18.68 -32.74 -0.96
CA GLN A 197 -18.94 -34.07 -1.51
C GLN A 197 -20.21 -34.65 -0.86
N GLY A 198 -21.23 -34.94 -1.67
CA GLY A 198 -22.51 -35.51 -1.21
C GLY A 198 -23.54 -34.51 -0.67
N SER A 199 -23.29 -33.19 -0.68
CA SER A 199 -24.27 -32.18 -0.25
C SER A 199 -24.63 -31.24 -1.41
N ALA A 200 -25.89 -30.81 -1.45
CA ALA A 200 -26.34 -29.77 -2.37
C ALA A 200 -25.44 -28.52 -2.22
N ASN A 201 -25.21 -27.82 -3.34
CA ASN A 201 -24.53 -26.53 -3.31
C ASN A 201 -25.22 -25.60 -2.29
N SER A 202 -24.43 -24.78 -1.61
CA SER A 202 -24.96 -23.73 -0.76
C SER A 202 -26.04 -22.94 -1.50
N LYS A 203 -27.15 -22.62 -0.82
CA LYS A 203 -28.26 -21.82 -1.38
C LYS A 203 -27.82 -20.43 -1.87
N PHE A 204 -26.63 -19.99 -1.47
CA PHE A 204 -26.04 -18.73 -1.88
C PHE A 204 -25.14 -18.85 -3.11
N HIS A 205 -24.82 -20.06 -3.59
CA HIS A 205 -24.00 -20.23 -4.78
C HIS A 205 -24.64 -19.52 -5.99
N GLY A 206 -23.84 -18.75 -6.72
CA GLY A 206 -24.28 -17.95 -7.87
C GLY A 206 -24.98 -16.63 -7.51
N LYS A 207 -25.40 -16.41 -6.26
CA LYS A 207 -25.98 -15.13 -5.84
C LYS A 207 -24.92 -14.02 -5.79
N ASN A 208 -25.35 -12.78 -5.98
CA ASN A 208 -24.58 -11.55 -5.80
C ASN A 208 -25.37 -10.56 -4.93
N ALA A 209 -24.78 -9.40 -4.63
CA ALA A 209 -25.41 -8.41 -3.75
C ALA A 209 -26.80 -7.91 -4.21
N LEU A 210 -27.12 -7.99 -5.51
CA LEU A 210 -28.45 -7.62 -6.02
C LEU A 210 -29.45 -8.77 -5.92
N THR A 211 -28.99 -10.02 -6.01
CA THR A 211 -29.85 -11.23 -6.00
C THR A 211 -29.89 -11.92 -4.63
N LEU A 212 -29.48 -11.22 -3.57
CA LEU A 212 -29.53 -11.75 -2.20
C LEU A 212 -30.92 -11.61 -1.57
N ASP A 213 -31.83 -10.86 -2.17
CA ASP A 213 -33.19 -10.64 -1.67
C ASP A 213 -33.14 -10.17 -0.20
N ASP A 214 -33.96 -10.75 0.69
CA ASP A 214 -34.01 -10.42 2.12
C ASP A 214 -32.67 -10.61 2.86
N TYR A 215 -31.80 -11.50 2.36
CA TYR A 215 -30.48 -11.74 2.97
C TYR A 215 -29.53 -10.55 2.80
N LYS A 216 -29.81 -9.62 1.87
CA LYS A 216 -29.00 -8.42 1.68
C LYS A 216 -29.04 -7.55 2.94
N THR A 217 -30.24 -7.27 3.46
CA THR A 217 -30.42 -6.49 4.68
C THR A 217 -29.78 -7.19 5.88
N THR A 218 -29.90 -8.52 5.97
CA THR A 218 -29.23 -9.31 7.01
C THR A 218 -27.71 -9.18 6.94
N LEU A 219 -27.14 -9.22 5.73
CA LEU A 219 -25.71 -9.05 5.52
C LEU A 219 -25.25 -7.63 5.90
N GLU A 220 -25.97 -6.60 5.45
CA GLU A 220 -25.66 -5.19 5.73
C GLU A 220 -25.63 -4.87 7.22
N MET A 221 -26.56 -5.46 7.99
CA MET A 221 -26.67 -5.27 9.43
C MET A 221 -25.73 -6.18 10.23
N ARG A 222 -25.04 -7.14 9.60
CA ARG A 222 -24.12 -8.04 10.30
C ARG A 222 -22.94 -7.24 10.83
N THR A 223 -22.66 -7.40 12.13
CA THR A 223 -21.52 -6.75 12.78
C THR A 223 -20.25 -7.56 12.59
N ILE A 224 -19.14 -6.85 12.44
CA ILE A 224 -17.79 -7.39 12.38
C ILE A 224 -17.03 -6.80 13.56
N ARG A 225 -16.39 -7.67 14.35
CA ARG A 225 -15.56 -7.27 15.47
C ARG A 225 -14.33 -6.53 14.95
N ASN A 226 -14.18 -5.27 15.31
CA ASN A 226 -12.96 -4.52 15.06
C ASN A 226 -12.27 -4.20 16.38
N VAL A 227 -10.94 -4.20 16.37
CA VAL A 227 -10.12 -3.64 17.42
C VAL A 227 -9.51 -2.38 16.86
N VAL A 228 -9.85 -1.23 17.45
CA VAL A 228 -9.31 0.06 17.10
C VAL A 228 -8.16 0.36 18.04
N VAL A 229 -6.98 0.51 17.46
CA VAL A 229 -5.75 0.89 18.16
C VAL A 229 -5.51 2.37 17.97
N LYS A 230 -5.13 3.06 19.03
CA LYS A 230 -4.77 4.47 19.00
C LYS A 230 -3.51 4.68 19.82
N GLN A 231 -2.50 5.32 19.23
CA GLN A 231 -1.30 5.74 19.93
C GLN A 231 -1.55 7.04 20.70
N THR A 232 -1.17 7.03 21.97
CA THR A 232 -1.16 8.20 22.85
C THR A 232 0.22 8.85 22.86
N ALA A 233 1.29 8.04 22.78
CA ALA A 233 2.67 8.53 22.73
C ALA A 233 3.58 7.63 21.86
N PRO A 234 4.60 8.20 21.17
CA PRO A 234 4.92 9.63 21.09
C PRO A 234 3.93 10.41 20.19
N GLU A 235 3.61 11.65 20.54
CA GLU A 235 2.64 12.45 19.78
C GLU A 235 3.20 13.00 18.46
N GLU A 236 4.51 13.21 18.38
CA GLU A 236 5.19 13.76 17.19
C GLU A 236 5.27 12.77 16.03
N GLN A 237 5.12 11.46 16.31
CA GLN A 237 5.17 10.39 15.32
C GLN A 237 3.89 9.55 15.40
N ARG A 238 2.75 10.17 15.10
CA ARG A 238 1.42 9.59 15.35
C ARG A 238 1.13 8.24 14.69
N ASP A 239 1.93 7.80 13.71
CA ASP A 239 1.71 6.53 13.00
C ASP A 239 2.93 5.59 13.03
N SER A 240 3.96 5.88 13.83
CA SER A 240 5.19 5.06 13.85
C SER A 240 4.97 3.65 14.41
N SER A 241 4.04 3.47 15.36
CA SER A 241 3.72 2.14 15.91
C SER A 241 2.98 1.23 14.94
N VAL A 242 2.32 1.76 13.90
CA VAL A 242 1.45 0.98 13.00
C VAL A 242 2.21 -0.14 12.32
N PHE A 243 3.41 0.17 11.80
CA PHE A 243 4.27 -0.81 11.14
C PHE A 243 4.77 -1.89 12.10
N GLU A 244 5.15 -1.48 13.32
CA GLU A 244 5.61 -2.39 14.38
C GLU A 244 4.50 -3.35 14.84
N ILE A 245 3.27 -2.85 14.99
CA ILE A 245 2.10 -3.66 15.32
C ILE A 245 1.80 -4.62 14.16
N PHE A 246 1.78 -4.12 12.91
CA PHE A 246 1.56 -4.93 11.72
C PHE A 246 2.56 -6.10 11.64
N ASN A 247 3.85 -5.82 11.82
CA ASN A 247 4.89 -6.83 11.79
C ASN A 247 4.67 -7.86 12.89
N ARG A 248 4.49 -7.46 14.15
CA ARG A 248 4.34 -8.42 15.26
C ARG A 248 3.09 -9.28 15.14
N LEU A 249 1.96 -8.70 14.70
CA LEU A 249 0.71 -9.45 14.49
C LEU A 249 0.83 -10.48 13.36
N ASN A 250 1.49 -10.13 12.26
CA ASN A 250 1.52 -10.99 11.06
C ASN A 250 2.75 -11.90 10.96
N THR A 251 3.87 -11.56 11.63
CA THR A 251 5.10 -12.37 11.65
C THR A 251 5.18 -13.30 12.87
N GLY A 252 4.45 -12.99 13.96
CA GLY A 252 4.42 -13.83 15.16
C GLY A 252 3.88 -15.24 14.92
N GLY A 253 3.00 -15.43 13.92
CA GLY A 253 2.44 -16.75 13.58
C GLY A 253 3.42 -17.75 12.97
N VAL A 254 4.55 -17.30 12.41
CA VAL A 254 5.53 -18.20 11.75
C VAL A 254 6.44 -18.91 12.78
N ARG A 255 6.46 -18.44 14.03
CA ARG A 255 7.30 -19.01 15.11
C ARG A 255 6.54 -20.01 16.00
N TRP A 256 5.23 -19.85 16.15
CA TRP A 256 4.40 -20.76 16.96
C TRP A 256 4.24 -22.16 16.36
N PHE A 257 4.29 -22.30 15.02
CA PHE A 257 4.17 -23.62 14.38
C PHE A 257 5.48 -24.44 14.40
N ARG A 258 6.63 -23.81 14.73
CA ARG A 258 7.92 -24.50 14.81
C ARG A 258 8.26 -25.01 16.22
N LEU A 259 7.57 -24.51 17.25
CA LEU A 259 7.81 -24.89 18.65
C LEU A 259 6.90 -26.02 19.17
N LEU A 260 5.86 -26.41 18.43
CA LEU A 260 5.02 -27.56 18.78
C LEU A 260 5.45 -28.88 18.10
N GLY A 261 6.55 -28.86 17.33
CA GLY A 261 7.10 -30.03 16.63
C GLY A 261 8.34 -30.66 17.26
N GLN A 262 8.77 -30.24 18.46
CA GLN A 262 9.96 -30.78 19.14
C GLN A 262 9.70 -31.49 20.48
N PHE A 263 8.43 -31.76 20.82
CA PHE A 263 8.07 -32.63 21.96
C PHE A 263 7.21 -33.81 21.50
N GLY A 264 7.73 -34.58 20.56
CA GLY A 264 7.12 -35.79 20.04
C GLY A 264 8.18 -36.67 19.39
N GLY A 265 9.05 -37.23 20.21
CA GLY A 265 10.09 -38.20 19.85
C GLY A 265 10.59 -38.88 21.11
#